data_AF-A0A811RI46-F1
#
_entry.id   AF-A0A811RI46-F1
#
_cell.length_a   1.000
_cell.length_b   1.000
_cell.length_c   1.000
_cell.angle_alpha   90.00
_cell.angle_beta   90.00
_cell.angle_gamma   90.00
#
_symmetry.space_group_name_H-M   'P 1'
#
loop_
_entity.id
_entity.type
_entity.pdbx_description
1 polymer ?
#
loop_
_entity_poly.entity_id
_entity_poly.type
_entity_poly.pdbx_seq_one_letter_code
_entity_poly.pdbx_strand_id
1 'polypeptide(L)'
;MENMLAQPAQDFVTPRSSTEIVSKVLSQTSAASTFLKNAGIETPVSKSAVSATREAHLQEQLQAEKEWADHLEEELDTLKKKAEETEESMARTQEVVLRTQQELEEFKKKQEASDLILQRILGLSSGSSVVP
;
A
#
# COMPACT_ATOMS: atom_id res chain seq x y z
N MET A 1 27.19 -56.22 -26.07
CA MET A 1 28.01 -54.98 -26.06
C MET A 1 29.46 -55.39 -26.29
N GLU A 2 29.92 -55.52 -27.54
CA GLU A 2 31.33 -55.88 -27.75
C GLU A 2 31.94 -55.42 -29.09
N ASN A 3 31.27 -54.51 -29.81
CA ASN A 3 31.66 -54.18 -31.19
C ASN A 3 32.47 -52.89 -31.36
N MET A 4 33.12 -52.37 -30.31
CA MET A 4 33.92 -51.13 -30.41
C MET A 4 35.43 -51.30 -30.26
N LEU A 5 35.95 -52.53 -30.18
CA LEU A 5 37.38 -52.79 -30.00
C LEU A 5 38.16 -53.02 -31.30
N ALA A 6 37.53 -52.95 -32.48
CA ALA A 6 38.16 -53.33 -33.74
C ALA A 6 38.20 -52.20 -34.79
N GLN A 7 38.92 -51.11 -34.51
CA GLN A 7 39.45 -50.25 -35.59
C GLN A 7 40.91 -49.85 -35.29
N PRO A 8 41.84 -50.04 -36.26
CA PRO A 8 43.27 -49.93 -36.03
C PRO A 8 43.76 -48.49 -36.09
N ALA A 9 44.94 -48.32 -35.49
CA ALA A 9 45.67 -47.09 -35.23
C ALA A 9 45.72 -46.09 -36.41
N GLN A 10 45.31 -44.86 -36.13
CA GLN A 10 45.82 -43.68 -36.83
C GLN A 10 46.16 -42.63 -35.78
N ASP A 11 47.45 -42.59 -35.46
CA ASP A 11 48.28 -41.48 -35.03
C ASP A 11 47.80 -40.55 -33.89
N PHE A 12 48.63 -40.51 -32.85
CA PHE A 12 48.65 -39.57 -31.72
C PHE A 12 47.42 -39.57 -30.81
N VAL A 13 47.35 -40.51 -29.86
CA VAL A 13 46.28 -40.51 -28.86
C VAL A 13 46.88 -40.64 -27.47
N THR A 14 47.05 -39.50 -26.80
CA THR A 14 47.08 -39.45 -25.34
C THR A 14 45.92 -40.29 -24.81
N PRO A 15 46.13 -41.20 -23.85
CA PRO A 15 45.06 -42.06 -23.37
C PRO A 15 43.90 -41.16 -22.91
N ARG A 16 42.75 -41.26 -23.59
CA ARG A 16 41.57 -40.47 -23.25
C ARG A 16 41.28 -40.70 -21.78
N SER A 17 41.47 -39.64 -20.98
CA SER A 17 41.32 -39.73 -19.54
C SER A 17 39.90 -40.14 -19.22
N SER A 18 39.69 -41.02 -18.23
CA SER A 18 38.36 -41.46 -17.81
C SER A 18 37.45 -40.25 -17.51
N THR A 19 38.02 -39.16 -17.02
CA THR A 19 37.34 -37.89 -16.78
C THR A 19 36.77 -37.26 -18.07
N GLU A 20 37.51 -37.36 -19.17
CA GLU A 20 37.12 -36.79 -20.46
C GLU A 20 36.00 -37.62 -21.12
N ILE A 21 36.07 -38.96 -20.97
CA ILE A 21 35.02 -39.88 -21.43
C ILE A 21 33.73 -39.63 -20.66
N VAL A 22 33.81 -39.51 -19.33
CA VAL A 22 32.66 -39.21 -18.47
C VAL A 22 32.07 -37.83 -18.81
N SER A 23 32.90 -36.80 -19.03
CA SER A 23 32.43 -35.47 -19.44
C SER A 23 31.65 -35.50 -20.76
N LYS A 24 32.11 -36.28 -21.75
CA LYS A 24 31.43 -36.40 -23.05
C LYS A 24 30.11 -37.17 -22.96
N VAL A 25 30.08 -38.26 -22.19
CA VAL A 25 28.86 -39.04 -21.95
C VAL A 25 27.84 -38.20 -21.16
N LEU A 26 28.27 -37.47 -20.13
CA LEU A 26 27.39 -36.56 -19.40
C LEU A 26 26.88 -35.45 -20.30
N SER A 27 27.72 -34.83 -21.14
CA SER A 27 27.28 -33.80 -22.08
C SER A 27 26.24 -34.34 -23.08
N GLN A 28 26.43 -35.55 -23.62
CA GLN A 28 25.47 -36.18 -24.55
C GLN A 28 24.15 -36.61 -23.87
N THR A 29 24.21 -37.08 -22.62
CA THR A 29 23.04 -37.58 -21.89
C THR A 29 22.30 -36.48 -21.14
N SER A 30 22.98 -35.39 -20.78
CA SER A 30 22.44 -34.32 -19.94
C SER A 30 21.29 -33.54 -20.59
N ALA A 31 21.27 -33.42 -21.91
CA ALA A 31 20.19 -32.75 -22.63
C ALA A 31 18.90 -33.60 -22.70
N ALA A 32 19.02 -34.93 -22.64
CA ALA A 32 17.90 -35.87 -22.79
C ALA A 32 17.46 -36.51 -21.46
N SER A 33 18.30 -36.46 -20.41
CA SER A 33 18.07 -37.18 -19.16
C SER A 33 17.35 -36.33 -18.13
N THR A 34 16.12 -36.74 -17.78
CA THR A 34 15.37 -36.20 -16.64
C THR A 34 15.96 -36.61 -15.29
N PHE A 35 16.85 -37.63 -15.26
CA PHE A 35 17.45 -38.14 -14.04
C PHE A 35 18.31 -37.08 -13.33
N LEU A 36 19.16 -36.35 -14.06
CA LEU A 36 20.01 -35.30 -13.48
C LEU A 36 19.20 -34.13 -12.93
N LYS A 37 18.14 -33.76 -13.66
CA LYS A 37 17.17 -32.74 -13.24
C LYS A 37 16.44 -33.16 -11.95
N ASN A 38 16.04 -34.43 -11.83
CA ASN A 38 15.39 -34.96 -10.63
C ASN A 38 16.37 -35.12 -9.45
N ALA A 39 17.65 -35.37 -9.73
CA ALA A 39 18.72 -35.43 -8.73
C ALA A 39 19.22 -34.04 -8.27
N GLY A 40 18.63 -32.95 -8.77
CA GLY A 40 19.02 -31.57 -8.43
C GLY A 40 20.35 -31.13 -9.08
N ILE A 41 20.87 -31.90 -10.03
CA ILE A 41 22.10 -31.58 -10.76
C ILE A 41 21.71 -30.74 -11.97
N GLU A 42 21.72 -29.43 -11.80
CA GLU A 42 21.39 -28.47 -12.85
C GLU A 42 22.47 -28.45 -13.93
N THR A 43 22.08 -28.75 -15.16
CA THR A 43 22.95 -28.66 -16.33
C THR A 43 23.18 -27.17 -16.68
N PRO A 44 24.39 -26.77 -17.10
CA PRO A 44 24.75 -25.37 -17.27
C PRO A 44 24.04 -24.65 -18.43
N VAL A 45 23.28 -25.37 -19.26
CA VAL A 45 22.74 -24.86 -20.53
C VAL A 45 21.47 -24.01 -20.35
N SER A 46 20.77 -24.09 -19.21
CA SER A 46 19.43 -23.46 -19.07
C SER A 46 19.38 -22.23 -18.16
N LYS A 47 20.48 -21.81 -17.54
CA LYS A 47 20.45 -20.75 -16.51
C LYS A 47 20.26 -19.34 -17.07
N SER A 48 20.76 -19.05 -18.28
CA SER A 48 20.80 -17.67 -18.81
C SER A 48 19.46 -17.13 -19.30
N ALA A 49 18.60 -17.97 -19.87
CA ALA A 49 17.30 -17.51 -20.39
C ALA A 49 16.28 -17.36 -19.26
N VAL A 50 16.27 -18.30 -18.31
CA VAL A 50 15.33 -18.29 -17.17
C VAL A 50 15.64 -17.14 -16.19
N SER A 51 16.91 -16.78 -16.01
CA SER A 51 17.28 -15.63 -15.16
C SER A 51 16.85 -14.30 -15.78
N ALA A 52 17.02 -14.12 -17.10
CA ALA A 52 16.64 -12.89 -17.79
C ALA A 52 15.11 -12.68 -17.79
N THR A 53 14.32 -13.73 -18.00
CA THR A 53 12.85 -13.64 -17.92
C THR A 53 12.37 -13.33 -16.50
N ARG A 54 13.03 -13.89 -15.48
CA ARG A 54 12.71 -13.60 -14.08
C ARG A 54 13.06 -12.15 -13.71
N GLU A 55 14.18 -11.64 -14.20
CA GLU A 55 14.63 -10.27 -13.94
C GLU A 55 13.70 -9.25 -14.62
N ALA A 56 13.28 -9.50 -15.86
CA ALA A 56 12.27 -8.68 -16.54
C ALA A 56 10.92 -8.68 -15.80
N HIS A 57 10.46 -9.85 -15.33
CA HIS A 57 9.22 -9.95 -14.57
C HIS A 57 9.29 -9.27 -13.20
N LEU A 58 10.47 -9.24 -12.56
CA LEU A 58 10.68 -8.51 -11.31
C LEU A 58 10.70 -6.99 -11.55
N GLN A 59 11.30 -6.53 -12.65
CA GLN A 59 11.27 -5.11 -13.02
C GLN A 59 9.85 -4.63 -13.33
N GLU A 60 9.05 -5.44 -14.02
CA GLU A 60 7.64 -5.14 -14.29
C GLU A 60 6.83 -5.02 -12.99
N GLN A 61 7.02 -5.94 -12.03
CA GLN A 61 6.38 -5.85 -10.73
C GLN A 61 6.79 -4.61 -9.94
N LEU A 62 8.08 -4.25 -9.97
CA LEU A 62 8.60 -3.08 -9.25
C LEU A 62 8.05 -1.79 -9.87
N GLN A 63 7.92 -1.73 -11.19
CA GLN A 63 7.31 -0.60 -11.89
C GLN A 63 5.81 -0.49 -11.56
N ALA A 64 5.09 -1.62 -11.57
CA ALA A 64 3.69 -1.65 -11.17
C ALA A 64 3.51 -1.23 -9.70
N GLU A 65 4.35 -1.72 -8.78
CA GLU A 65 4.30 -1.33 -7.38
C GLU A 65 4.60 0.16 -7.19
N LYS A 66 5.53 0.72 -7.96
CA LYS A 66 5.83 2.15 -7.92
C LYS A 66 4.65 2.99 -8.41
N GLU A 67 4.03 2.60 -9.51
CA GLU A 67 2.83 3.28 -10.03
C GLU A 67 1.66 3.18 -9.04
N TRP A 68 1.50 2.04 -8.37
CA TRP A 68 0.53 1.86 -7.29
C TRP A 68 0.85 2.72 -6.07
N ALA A 69 2.12 2.83 -5.69
CA ALA A 69 2.56 3.68 -4.58
C ALA A 69 2.32 5.17 -4.89
N ASP A 70 2.67 5.62 -6.09
CA ASP A 70 2.42 6.98 -6.56
C ASP A 70 0.91 7.29 -6.55
N HIS A 71 0.07 6.35 -7.01
CA HIS A 71 -1.39 6.51 -6.97
C HIS A 71 -1.94 6.57 -5.53
N LEU A 72 -1.43 5.72 -4.64
CA LEU A 72 -1.84 5.70 -3.24
C LEU A 72 -1.42 6.98 -2.49
N GLU A 73 -0.26 7.53 -2.84
CA GLU A 73 0.22 8.82 -2.32
C GLU A 73 -0.71 9.96 -2.76
N GLU A 74 -1.15 9.98 -4.01
CA GLU A 74 -2.15 10.93 -4.51
C GLU A 74 -3.50 10.80 -3.77
N GLU A 75 -3.98 9.57 -3.54
CA GLU A 75 -5.19 9.34 -2.75
C GLU A 75 -5.03 9.84 -1.31
N LEU A 76 -3.87 9.62 -0.68
CA LEU A 76 -3.59 10.12 0.66
C LEU A 76 -3.57 11.65 0.73
N ASP A 77 -2.93 12.31 -0.25
CA ASP A 77 -2.89 13.77 -0.31
C ASP A 77 -4.28 14.38 -0.54
N THR A 78 -5.07 13.78 -1.43
CA THR A 78 -6.46 14.23 -1.64
C THR A 78 -7.32 14.03 -0.39
N LEU A 79 -7.15 12.91 0.32
CA LEU A 79 -7.86 12.64 1.56
C LEU A 79 -7.42 13.59 2.69
N LYS A 80 -6.12 13.86 2.81
CA LYS A 80 -5.56 14.80 3.78
C LYS A 80 -6.10 16.21 3.55
N LYS A 81 -6.15 16.67 2.30
CA LYS A 81 -6.74 17.97 1.96
C LYS A 81 -8.23 18.05 2.31
N LYS A 82 -8.99 16.99 2.03
CA LYS A 82 -10.40 16.91 2.45
C LYS A 82 -10.56 16.89 3.97
N ALA A 83 -9.67 16.23 4.68
CA ALA A 83 -9.67 16.19 6.14
C ALA A 83 -9.41 17.59 6.72
N GLU A 84 -8.42 18.31 6.22
CA GLU A 84 -8.12 19.70 6.62
C GLU A 84 -9.30 20.63 6.34
N GLU A 85 -9.92 20.55 5.17
CA GLU A 85 -11.13 21.34 4.85
C GLU A 85 -12.31 21.00 5.77
N THR A 86 -12.49 19.71 6.08
CA THR A 86 -13.54 19.25 6.99
C THR A 86 -13.28 19.72 8.42
N GLU A 87 -12.03 19.69 8.87
CA GLU A 87 -11.62 20.17 10.18
C GLU A 87 -11.81 21.69 10.30
N GLU A 88 -11.42 22.47 9.30
CA GLU A 88 -11.70 23.91 9.26
C GLU A 88 -13.20 24.22 9.27
N SER A 89 -14.00 23.50 8.48
CA SER A 89 -15.45 23.66 8.44
C SER A 89 -16.08 23.32 9.80
N MET A 90 -15.59 22.27 10.45
CA MET A 90 -16.03 21.87 11.78
C MET A 90 -15.64 22.93 12.82
N ALA A 91 -14.41 23.45 12.79
CA ALA A 91 -13.95 24.49 13.69
C ALA A 91 -14.79 25.78 13.55
N ARG A 92 -15.07 26.22 12.31
CA ARG A 92 -15.96 27.36 12.05
C ARG A 92 -17.37 27.11 12.58
N THR A 93 -17.91 25.92 12.35
CA THR A 93 -19.24 25.55 12.87
C THR A 93 -19.26 25.58 14.39
N GLN A 94 -18.20 25.10 15.04
CA GLN A 94 -18.09 25.08 16.49
C GLN A 94 -18.00 26.51 17.07
N GLU A 95 -17.25 27.41 16.42
CA GLU A 95 -17.19 28.83 16.77
C GLU A 95 -18.56 29.50 16.65
N VAL A 96 -19.27 29.27 15.55
CA VAL A 96 -20.63 29.81 15.34
C VAL A 96 -21.57 29.30 16.43
N VAL A 97 -21.53 28.00 16.75
CA VAL A 97 -22.35 27.41 17.81
C VAL A 97 -22.05 28.02 19.19
N LEU A 98 -20.78 28.28 19.51
CA LEU A 98 -20.41 28.95 20.77
C LEU A 98 -20.93 30.38 20.81
N ARG A 99 -20.78 31.14 19.72
CA ARG A 99 -21.28 32.50 19.62
C ARG A 99 -22.80 32.56 19.76
N THR A 100 -23.52 31.69 19.05
CA THR A 100 -24.99 31.62 19.14
C THR A 100 -25.46 31.27 20.55
N GLN A 101 -24.73 30.40 21.27
CA GLN A 101 -25.04 30.11 22.67
C GLN A 101 -24.88 31.33 23.58
N GLN A 102 -23.80 32.11 23.40
CA GLN A 102 -23.59 33.35 24.16
C GLN A 102 -24.71 34.36 23.90
N GLU A 103 -25.06 34.58 22.63
CA GLU A 103 -26.14 35.49 22.24
C GLU A 103 -27.50 35.06 22.84
N LEU A 104 -27.78 33.74 22.88
CA LEU A 104 -28.98 33.20 23.50
C LEU A 104 -28.99 33.43 25.02
N GLU A 105 -27.86 33.25 25.69
CA GLU A 105 -27.75 33.48 27.13
C GLU A 105 -27.95 34.97 27.48
N GLU A 106 -27.36 35.87 26.70
CA GLU A 106 -27.57 37.31 26.86
C GLU A 106 -29.03 37.71 26.60
N PHE A 107 -29.64 37.17 25.55
CA PHE A 107 -31.05 37.41 25.25
C PHE A 107 -31.94 36.94 26.40
N LYS A 108 -31.68 35.75 26.94
CA LYS A 108 -32.40 35.21 28.09
C LYS A 108 -32.27 36.12 29.33
N LYS A 109 -31.06 36.58 29.65
CA LYS A 109 -30.85 37.53 30.77
C LYS A 109 -31.62 38.84 30.58
N LYS A 110 -31.64 39.38 29.35
CA LYS A 110 -32.42 40.58 29.02
C LYS A 110 -33.92 40.33 29.14
N GLN A 111 -34.39 39.16 28.73
CA GLN A 111 -35.79 38.76 28.88
C GLN A 111 -36.19 38.69 30.35
N GLU A 112 -35.39 38.00 31.19
CA GLU A 112 -35.62 37.92 32.64
C GLU A 112 -35.65 39.31 33.29
N ALA A 113 -34.73 40.20 32.92
CA ALA A 113 -34.73 41.58 33.40
C ALA A 113 -35.98 42.35 32.95
N SER A 114 -36.41 42.17 31.70
CA SER A 114 -37.65 42.77 31.18
C SER A 114 -38.88 42.27 31.94
N ASP A 115 -38.97 40.97 32.20
CA ASP A 115 -40.09 40.36 32.93
C ASP A 115 -40.17 40.89 34.37
N LEU A 116 -39.02 41.06 35.04
CA LEU A 116 -38.95 41.68 36.37
C LEU A 116 -39.44 43.14 36.36
N ILE A 117 -39.09 43.91 35.33
CA ILE A 117 -39.56 45.29 35.18
C ILE A 117 -41.08 45.31 34.98
N LEU A 118 -41.61 44.46 34.11
CA LEU A 118 -43.05 44.34 33.88
C LEU A 118 -43.78 43.95 35.16
N GLN A 119 -43.26 42.98 35.92
CA GLN A 119 -43.83 42.58 37.21
C GLN A 119 -43.85 43.75 38.20
N ARG A 120 -42.78 44.56 38.25
CA ARG A 120 -42.73 45.76 39.11
C ARG A 120 -43.76 46.80 38.68
N ILE A 121 -43.88 47.10 37.39
CA ILE A 121 -44.87 48.07 36.87
C ILE A 121 -46.30 47.60 37.16
N LEU A 122 -46.61 46.32 36.91
CA LEU A 122 -47.91 45.72 37.19
C LEU A 122 -48.22 45.68 38.70
N GLY A 123 -47.22 45.39 39.54
CA GLY A 123 -47.37 45.45 40.99
C GLY A 123 -47.66 46.86 41.51
N LEU A 124 -47.04 47.88 40.91
CA LEU A 124 -47.27 49.28 41.27
C LEU A 124 -48.65 49.79 40.82
N SER A 125 -49.16 49.36 39.66
CA SER A 125 -50.52 49.73 39.22
C SER A 125 -51.62 49.06 40.06
N SER A 126 -51.35 47.86 40.59
CA SER A 126 -52.25 47.13 41.49
C SER A 126 -52.35 47.77 42.88
N GLY A 127 -51.29 48.39 43.38
CA GLY A 127 -51.25 49.06 44.68
C GLY A 127 -51.79 50.49 44.69
N SER A 128 -51.98 51.10 43.52
CA SER A 128 -52.48 52.48 43.38
C SER A 128 -54.01 52.61 43.32
N SER A 129 -54.77 51.50 43.45
CA SER A 129 -56.25 51.54 43.46
C SER A 129 -56.89 51.53 44.86
N VAL A 130 -56.12 51.72 45.92
CA VAL A 130 -56.61 51.85 47.31
C VAL A 130 -56.06 53.17 47.81
N VAL A 131 -56.80 54.29 47.78
CA VAL A 131 -57.75 54.84 48.78
C VAL A 131 -58.16 56.24 48.25
N PRO A 132 -59.30 56.90 48.64
CA PRO A 132 -60.45 56.50 49.45
C PRO A 132 -61.78 56.39 48.69
#